data_AF-A0A2I0QI39-F1
#
_entry.id   AF-A0A2I0QI39-F1
#
_cell.length_a   1.000
_cell.length_b   1.000
_cell.length_c   1.000
_cell.angle_alpha   90.00
_cell.angle_beta   90.00
_cell.angle_gamma   90.00
#
_symmetry.space_group_name_H-M   'P 1'
#
loop_
_entity.id
_entity.type
_entity.pdbx_description
1 polymer ?
#
loop_
_entity_poly.entity_id
_entity_poly.type
_entity_poly.pdbx_seq_one_letter_code
_entity_poly.pdbx_strand_id
1 'polypeptide(L)'
;MSLKKFTQSLNIDKRLFEADIWNTTAHNLMLAKQGITEKDVAVEIIKNLNDALEDFKEGKFKFHQELEDVHMNIESYIISKGGEKCGAMHTARSRNDQVVTDTRILTREIILNTMENLLNLCNSLTRIFA
;
A
#
# COMPACT_ATOMS: atom_id res chain seq x y z
N MET A 1 -21.25 -13.96 15.52
CA MET A 1 -20.13 -13.25 14.86
C MET A 1 -20.43 -11.77 14.98
N SER A 2 -19.52 -10.95 15.53
CA SER A 2 -19.75 -9.50 15.64
C SER A 2 -19.64 -8.84 14.27
N LEU A 3 -20.32 -7.70 14.06
CA LEU A 3 -20.26 -6.94 12.80
C LEU A 3 -18.80 -6.63 12.42
N LYS A 4 -18.01 -6.15 13.39
CA LYS A 4 -16.59 -5.84 13.19
C LYS A 4 -15.76 -7.04 12.72
N LYS A 5 -16.05 -8.24 13.25
CA LYS A 5 -15.38 -9.48 12.81
C LYS A 5 -15.83 -9.92 11.42
N PHE A 6 -17.02 -9.52 10.98
CA PHE A 6 -17.54 -9.82 9.65
C PHE A 6 -17.04 -8.85 8.58
N THR A 7 -16.87 -7.57 8.92
CA THR A 7 -16.42 -6.53 7.99
C THR A 7 -14.90 -6.43 7.85
N GLN A 8 -14.14 -6.95 8.81
CA GLN A 8 -12.68 -6.94 8.76
C GLN A 8 -12.13 -7.67 7.53
N SER A 9 -11.28 -7.00 6.76
CA SER A 9 -10.66 -7.52 5.53
C SER A 9 -9.15 -7.71 5.62
N LEU A 10 -8.53 -7.32 6.73
CA LEU A 10 -7.07 -7.34 6.95
C LEU A 10 -6.35 -8.63 6.52
N ASN A 11 -6.95 -9.80 6.79
CA ASN A 11 -6.34 -11.09 6.44
C ASN A 11 -6.16 -11.28 4.92
N ILE A 12 -6.98 -10.59 4.13
CA ILE A 12 -7.01 -10.66 2.67
C ILE A 12 -6.27 -9.46 2.08
N ASP A 13 -6.55 -8.25 2.58
CA ASP A 13 -6.06 -7.02 1.96
C ASP A 13 -4.64 -6.60 2.38
N LYS A 14 -4.03 -7.23 3.39
CA LYS A 14 -2.60 -7.01 3.74
C LYS A 14 -1.64 -7.17 2.56
N ARG A 15 -2.02 -7.92 1.53
CA ARG A 15 -1.26 -8.07 0.28
C ARG A 15 -1.20 -6.78 -0.57
N LEU A 16 -2.08 -5.82 -0.29
CA LEU A 16 -2.12 -4.52 -0.93
C LEU A 16 -1.17 -3.52 -0.26
N PHE A 17 -0.47 -3.89 0.81
CA PHE A 17 0.37 -2.97 1.60
C PHE A 17 1.33 -2.15 0.72
N GLU A 18 2.16 -2.79 -0.10
CA GLU A 18 3.11 -2.07 -0.96
C GLU A 18 2.41 -1.20 -2.01
N ALA A 19 1.28 -1.67 -2.55
CA ALA A 19 0.48 -0.91 -3.50
C ALA A 19 -0.13 0.35 -2.86
N ASP A 20 -0.62 0.25 -1.63
CA ASP A 20 -1.15 1.39 -0.87
C ASP A 20 -0.06 2.41 -0.53
N ILE A 21 1.14 1.94 -0.15
CA ILE A 21 2.30 2.82 0.07
C ILE A 21 2.61 3.63 -1.21
N TRP A 22 2.66 2.97 -2.37
CA TRP A 22 2.96 3.64 -3.64
C TRP A 22 1.85 4.61 -4.06
N ASN A 23 0.60 4.18 -3.97
CA ASN A 23 -0.56 5.00 -4.28
C ASN A 23 -0.61 6.24 -3.37
N THR A 24 -0.47 6.05 -2.06
CA THR A 24 -0.48 7.13 -1.07
C THR A 24 0.71 8.08 -1.24
N THR A 25 1.89 7.57 -1.59
CA THR A 25 3.05 8.41 -1.92
C THR A 25 2.75 9.30 -3.12
N ALA A 26 2.25 8.73 -4.22
CA ALA A 26 1.90 9.47 -5.43
C ALA A 26 0.80 10.52 -5.16
N HIS A 27 -0.21 10.15 -4.37
CA HIS A 27 -1.30 11.05 -3.98
C HIS A 27 -0.79 12.25 -3.17
N ASN A 28 0.07 12.04 -2.19
CA ASN A 28 0.60 13.12 -1.35
C ASN A 28 1.57 14.04 -2.11
N LEU A 29 2.36 13.50 -3.03
CA LEU A 29 3.15 14.31 -3.97
C LEU A 29 2.24 15.21 -4.82
N MET A 30 1.11 14.66 -5.29
CA MET A 30 0.11 15.42 -6.05
C MET A 30 -0.52 16.53 -5.21
N LEU A 31 -0.99 16.23 -3.99
CA LEU A 31 -1.60 17.24 -3.10
C LEU A 31 -0.65 18.41 -2.81
N ALA A 32 0.62 18.12 -2.50
CA ALA A 32 1.64 19.15 -2.28
C ALA A 32 1.92 19.98 -3.54
N LYS A 33 1.94 19.33 -4.72
CA LYS A 33 2.11 20.02 -6.00
C LYS A 33 0.94 20.95 -6.32
N GLN A 34 -0.28 20.59 -5.93
CA GLN A 34 -1.48 21.44 -6.07
C GLN A 34 -1.60 22.51 -4.98
N GLY A 35 -0.73 22.50 -3.97
CA GLY A 35 -0.80 23.42 -2.82
C GLY A 35 -1.96 23.11 -1.86
N ILE A 36 -2.52 21.90 -1.91
CA ILE A 36 -3.60 21.46 -1.01
C ILE A 36 -3.03 21.09 0.37
N THR A 37 -1.83 20.52 0.40
CA THR A 37 -1.05 20.28 1.61
C THR A 37 0.29 21.02 1.54
N GLU A 38 0.79 21.41 2.71
CA GLU A 38 2.14 21.97 2.83
C GLU A 38 3.20 20.96 2.41
N LYS A 39 4.25 21.44 1.74
CA LYS A 39 5.34 20.58 1.23
C LYS A 39 6.03 19.82 2.37
N ASP A 40 6.24 20.46 3.51
CA ASP A 40 6.91 19.84 4.66
C ASP A 40 6.07 18.69 5.24
N VAL A 41 4.74 18.85 5.28
CA VAL A 41 3.81 17.79 5.70
C VAL A 41 3.87 16.62 4.72
N ALA A 42 3.88 16.87 3.42
CA ALA A 42 3.99 15.80 2.42
C ALA A 42 5.34 15.07 2.48
N VAL A 43 6.45 15.79 2.70
CA VAL A 43 7.77 15.18 2.90
C VAL A 43 7.77 14.26 4.13
N GLU A 44 7.15 14.69 5.23
CA GLU A 44 7.03 13.89 6.45
C GLU A 44 6.17 12.63 6.24
N ILE A 45 5.02 12.76 5.57
CA ILE A 45 4.18 11.62 5.20
C ILE A 45 4.96 10.61 4.36
N ILE A 46 5.68 11.06 3.33
CA ILE A 46 6.45 10.19 2.43
C ILE A 46 7.60 9.50 3.17
N LYS A 47 8.27 10.20 4.09
CA LYS A 47 9.28 9.58 4.96
C LYS A 47 8.65 8.47 5.80
N ASN A 48 7.54 8.73 6.48
CA ASN A 48 6.88 7.75 7.34
C ASN A 48 6.31 6.56 6.53
N LEU A 49 5.89 6.78 5.28
CA LEU A 49 5.50 5.72 4.34
C LEU A 49 6.67 4.81 3.98
N ASN A 50 7.87 5.38 3.77
CA ASN A 50 9.08 4.58 3.53
C ASN A 50 9.48 3.78 4.78
N ASP A 51 9.43 4.39 5.96
CA ASP A 51 9.70 3.70 7.23
C ASP A 51 8.71 2.53 7.43
N ALA A 52 7.42 2.73 7.11
CA ALA A 52 6.40 1.68 7.17
C ALA A 52 6.70 0.53 6.20
N LEU A 53 7.18 0.85 4.98
CA LEU A 53 7.56 -0.15 3.98
C LEU A 53 8.79 -0.96 4.40
N GLU A 54 9.79 -0.32 5.00
CA GLU A 54 10.97 -0.98 5.55
C GLU A 54 10.57 -1.91 6.71
N ASP A 55 9.81 -1.40 7.67
CA ASP A 55 9.27 -2.21 8.78
C ASP A 55 8.46 -3.41 8.26
N PHE A 56 7.67 -3.24 7.19
CA PHE A 56 6.90 -4.32 6.60
C PHE A 56 7.78 -5.39 5.95
N LYS A 57 8.79 -4.97 5.17
CA LYS A 57 9.74 -5.89 4.51
C LYS A 57 10.61 -6.65 5.50
N GLU A 58 10.92 -6.05 6.64
CA GLU A 58 11.65 -6.71 7.72
C GLU A 58 10.75 -7.55 8.66
N GLY A 59 9.43 -7.58 8.43
CA GLY A 59 8.48 -8.29 9.28
C GLY A 59 8.27 -7.63 10.67
N LYS A 60 8.65 -6.37 10.82
CA LYS A 60 8.52 -5.56 12.05
C LYS A 60 7.22 -4.77 12.11
N PHE A 61 6.57 -4.52 10.97
CA PHE A 61 5.29 -3.81 10.93
C PHE A 61 4.21 -4.58 11.69
N LYS A 62 3.62 -3.95 12.71
CA LYS A 62 2.59 -4.56 13.54
C LYS A 62 1.21 -4.20 13.00
N PHE A 63 0.51 -5.22 12.50
CA PHE A 63 -0.87 -5.07 12.11
C PHE A 63 -1.81 -5.18 13.31
N HIS A 64 -2.76 -4.27 13.34
CA HIS A 64 -3.79 -4.10 14.35
C HIS A 64 -5.14 -4.52 13.75
N GLN A 65 -5.70 -5.64 14.25
CA GLN A 65 -6.96 -6.18 13.75
C GLN A 65 -8.14 -5.24 14.00
N GLU A 66 -8.04 -4.42 15.05
CA GLU A 66 -8.99 -3.40 15.43
C GLU A 66 -9.11 -2.27 14.40
N LEU A 67 -8.16 -2.12 13.49
CA LEU A 67 -8.16 -1.12 12.42
C LEU A 67 -8.83 -1.61 11.13
N GLU A 68 -9.47 -2.79 11.14
CA GLU A 68 -10.35 -3.33 10.07
C GLU A 68 -9.67 -3.71 8.74
N ASP A 69 -8.90 -2.81 8.14
CA ASP A 69 -8.25 -2.97 6.84
C ASP A 69 -6.76 -2.53 6.85
N VAL A 70 -6.04 -2.85 5.77
CA VAL A 70 -4.63 -2.47 5.58
C VAL A 70 -4.42 -0.96 5.54
N HIS A 71 -5.36 -0.20 4.99
CA HIS A 71 -5.22 1.23 4.76
C HIS A 71 -5.27 2.02 6.07
N MET A 72 -6.20 1.68 6.96
CA MET A 72 -6.30 2.22 8.30
C MET A 72 -5.08 1.86 9.16
N ASN A 73 -4.49 0.67 8.94
CA ASN A 73 -3.23 0.29 9.58
C ASN A 73 -2.08 1.20 9.16
N ILE A 74 -1.94 1.48 7.86
CA ILE A 74 -0.92 2.38 7.32
C ILE A 74 -1.16 3.83 7.79
N GLU A 75 -2.41 4.30 7.73
CA GLU A 75 -2.80 5.64 8.20
C GLU A 75 -2.48 5.82 9.70
N SER A 76 -2.87 4.85 10.53
CA SER A 76 -2.57 4.89 11.97
C SER A 76 -1.06 4.87 12.23
N TYR A 77 -0.28 4.11 11.47
CA TYR A 77 1.18 4.11 11.58
C TYR A 77 1.73 5.51 11.30
N ILE A 78 1.33 6.14 10.19
CA ILE A 78 1.84 7.45 9.78
C ILE A 78 1.44 8.54 10.77
N ILE A 79 0.19 8.57 11.22
CA ILE A 79 -0.29 9.54 12.23
C ILE A 79 0.45 9.36 13.55
N SER A 80 0.73 8.12 13.97
CA SER A 80 1.49 7.87 15.21
C SER A 80 2.92 8.43 15.18
N LYS A 81 3.51 8.57 13.99
CA LYS A 81 4.87 9.05 13.77
C LYS A 81 4.94 10.56 13.49
N GLY A 82 4.03 11.07 12.67
CA GLY A 82 4.03 12.47 12.19
C GLY A 82 2.93 13.37 12.75
N GLY A 83 2.12 12.85 13.69
CA GLY A 83 1.04 13.59 14.35
C GLY A 83 -0.20 13.81 13.47
N GLU A 84 -1.20 14.50 14.04
CA GLU A 84 -2.52 14.70 13.41
C GLU A 84 -2.47 15.38 12.04
N LYS A 85 -1.49 16.28 11.82
CA LYS A 85 -1.30 16.95 10.52
C LYS A 85 -1.09 15.96 9.36
N CYS A 86 -0.55 14.78 9.62
CA CYS A 86 -0.35 13.75 8.60
C CYS A 86 -1.67 13.06 8.19
N GLY A 87 -2.76 13.22 8.97
CA GLY A 87 -4.09 12.76 8.58
C GLY A 87 -4.63 13.42 7.29
N ALA A 88 -4.03 14.55 6.88
CA ALA A 88 -4.30 15.16 5.57
C ALA A 88 -3.92 14.27 4.37
N MET A 89 -3.23 13.13 4.60
CA MET A 89 -2.86 12.19 3.54
C MET A 89 -4.03 11.60 2.75
N HIS A 90 -5.26 11.66 3.28
CA HIS A 90 -6.49 11.22 2.61
C HIS A 90 -7.31 12.37 2.02
N THR A 91 -6.85 13.63 2.10
CA THR A 91 -7.57 14.76 1.53
C THR A 91 -7.86 14.53 0.04
N ALA A 92 -9.11 14.80 -0.36
CA ALA A 92 -9.62 14.61 -1.71
C ALA A 92 -9.50 13.18 -2.27
N ARG A 93 -9.52 12.16 -1.40
CA ARG A 93 -9.49 10.74 -1.77
C ARG A 93 -10.58 9.96 -1.03
N SER A 94 -11.18 8.97 -1.67
CA SER A 94 -12.11 8.02 -1.03
C SER A 94 -11.44 6.65 -0.90
N ARG A 95 -11.96 5.81 0.00
CA ARG A 95 -11.50 4.42 0.11
C ARG A 95 -11.83 3.63 -1.17
N ASN A 96 -12.90 4.00 -1.88
CA ASN A 96 -13.36 3.28 -3.08
C ASN A 96 -12.34 3.37 -4.23
N ASP A 97 -11.86 4.57 -4.57
CA ASP A 97 -10.88 4.76 -5.63
C ASP A 97 -9.49 4.27 -5.20
N GLN A 98 -9.14 4.41 -3.92
CA GLN A 98 -7.90 3.91 -3.36
C GLN A 98 -7.80 2.37 -3.50
N VAL A 99 -8.79 1.62 -3.00
CA VAL A 99 -8.80 0.15 -3.06
C VAL A 99 -8.76 -0.37 -4.51
N VAL A 100 -9.50 0.28 -5.42
CA VAL A 100 -9.48 -0.09 -6.84
C VAL A 100 -8.08 0.15 -7.45
N THR A 101 -7.45 1.28 -7.12
CA THR A 101 -6.10 1.62 -7.60
C THR A 101 -5.07 0.61 -7.09
N ASP A 102 -5.08 0.31 -5.79
CA ASP A 102 -4.14 -0.63 -5.18
C ASP A 102 -4.29 -2.03 -5.77
N THR A 103 -5.55 -2.46 -5.95
CA THR A 103 -5.86 -3.75 -6.58
C THR A 103 -5.29 -3.83 -7.99
N ARG A 104 -5.39 -2.75 -8.79
CA ARG A 104 -4.84 -2.70 -10.15
C ARG A 104 -3.31 -2.71 -10.16
N ILE A 105 -2.67 -1.99 -9.23
CA ILE A 105 -1.21 -2.00 -9.04
C ILE A 105 -0.73 -3.42 -8.74
N LEU A 106 -1.30 -4.07 -7.71
CA LEU A 106 -0.95 -5.43 -7.33
C LEU A 106 -1.21 -6.42 -8.47
N THR A 107 -2.37 -6.31 -9.14
CA THR A 107 -2.71 -7.21 -10.24
C THR A 107 -1.71 -7.10 -11.38
N ARG A 108 -1.27 -5.89 -11.72
CA ARG A 108 -0.25 -5.67 -12.73
C ARG A 108 1.07 -6.35 -12.34
N GLU A 109 1.51 -6.21 -11.10
CA GLU A 109 2.72 -6.87 -10.61
C GLU A 109 2.62 -8.40 -10.71
N ILE A 110 1.51 -8.97 -10.27
CA ILE A 110 1.25 -10.42 -10.37
C ILE A 110 1.31 -10.88 -11.83
N ILE A 111 0.72 -10.12 -12.76
CA ILE A 111 0.76 -10.46 -14.20
C ILE A 111 2.20 -10.46 -14.72
N LEU A 112 2.98 -9.42 -14.41
CA LEU A 112 4.38 -9.33 -14.86
C LEU A 112 5.23 -10.49 -14.32
N ASN A 113 5.11 -10.80 -13.02
CA ASN A 113 5.81 -11.93 -12.40
C ASN A 113 5.37 -13.27 -13.01
N THR A 114 4.09 -13.43 -13.33
CA THR A 114 3.57 -14.64 -13.98
C THR A 114 4.14 -14.80 -15.39
N MET A 115 4.23 -13.71 -16.16
CA MET A 115 4.82 -13.71 -17.49
C MET A 115 6.31 -14.07 -17.45
N GLU A 116 7.06 -13.52 -16.49
CA GLU A 116 8.47 -13.86 -16.29
C GLU A 116 8.66 -15.35 -15.98
N ASN A 117 7.88 -15.88 -15.04
CA ASN A 117 7.92 -17.30 -14.69
C ASN A 117 7.56 -18.22 -15.89
N LEU A 118 6.58 -17.81 -16.70
CA LEU A 118 6.21 -18.54 -17.91
C LEU A 118 7.36 -18.57 -18.91
N LEU A 119 8.02 -17.43 -19.14
CA LEU A 119 9.20 -17.36 -20.02
C LEU A 119 10.35 -18.24 -19.51
N ASN A 120 10.60 -18.23 -18.19
CA ASN A 120 11.62 -19.08 -17.57
C ASN A 120 11.32 -20.57 -17.76
N LEU A 121 10.05 -20.97 -17.64
CA LEU A 121 9.62 -22.33 -17.91
C LEU A 121 9.83 -22.70 -19.39
N CYS A 122 9.38 -21.86 -20.32
CA CYS A 122 9.59 -22.07 -21.76
C CYS A 122 11.08 -22.24 -22.10
N ASN A 123 11.93 -21.36 -21.58
CA ASN A 123 13.38 -21.44 -21.77
C ASN A 123 13.96 -22.76 -21.22
N SER A 124 13.53 -23.18 -20.03
CA SER A 124 13.98 -24.44 -19.43
C SER A 124 13.57 -25.65 -20.27
N LEU A 125 12.34 -25.67 -20.78
CA LEU A 125 11.85 -26.74 -21.66
C LEU A 125 12.64 -26.79 -22.98
N THR A 126 12.86 -25.65 -23.64
CA THR A 126 13.62 -25.61 -24.90
C THR A 126 15.06 -26.10 -24.74
N ARG A 127 15.70 -25.89 -23.59
CA ARG A 127 17.04 -26.41 -23.29
C ARG A 127 17.10 -27.93 -23.08
N ILE A 128 15.99 -28.56 -22.66
CA ILE A 128 15.92 -30.01 -22.48
C ILE A 128 15.75 -30.73 -23.82
N PHE A 129 15.06 -30.09 -24.77
CA PHE A 129 14.73 -30.67 -26.08
C PHE A 129 15.65 -30.20 -27.22
N ALA A 130 16.73 -29.46 -26.92
CA ALA A 130 17.78 -29.07 -27.85
C ALA A 130 19.02 -29.95 -27.66
#